data_AF-A0A7S3UZ99-F1
#
_entry.id   AF-A0A7S3UZ99-F1
#
_cell.length_a   1.000
_cell.length_b   1.000
_cell.length_c   1.000
_cell.angle_alpha   90.00
_cell.angle_beta   90.00
_cell.angle_gamma   90.00
#
_symmetry.space_group_name_H-M   'P 1'
#
loop_
_entity.id
_entity.type
_entity.pdbx_description
1 polymer ?
#
loop_
_entity_poly.entity_id
_entity_poly.type
_entity_poly.pdbx_seq_one_letter_code
_entity_poly.pdbx_strand_id
1 'polypeptide(L)'
;MVHTHGEDDRQRAIWDGNRSVLLLLTTLFLLWFIFHMGIPLLNKSVAHGIHITVALIFALTCAWNMFHTPSHGKGYRKAHRVSGWCAMMAGTVTLFTGVTILVQFADVLPRANKIVFCITGTLQIILQLAGLYMIRILRKPSLHRKAMTVMFYTSLLMPAVNRFPDMIGWEHAGSAWTFGTMPLGAVLAFFAILFQEMALHAESKQAGNSDAGSSEDA
;
A
#
# COMPACT_ATOMS: atom_id res chain seq x y z
N MET A 1 0.01 -40.22 -18.50
CA MET A 1 0.45 -39.66 -17.21
C MET A 1 -0.53 -38.54 -16.86
N VAL A 2 -1.36 -38.71 -15.83
CA VAL A 2 -2.40 -37.73 -15.46
C VAL A 2 -1.73 -36.65 -14.63
N HIS A 3 -1.45 -35.48 -15.22
CA HIS A 3 -1.06 -34.32 -14.43
C HIS A 3 -2.24 -33.92 -13.55
N THR A 4 -2.07 -34.08 -12.25
CA THR A 4 -3.08 -33.75 -11.25
C THR A 4 -3.21 -32.23 -11.14
N HIS A 5 -4.16 -31.67 -11.90
CA HIS A 5 -4.59 -30.26 -11.82
C HIS A 5 -4.78 -29.74 -10.37
N GLY A 6 -5.03 -30.62 -9.40
CA GLY A 6 -5.26 -30.27 -8.00
C GLY A 6 -4.05 -29.71 -7.23
N GLU A 7 -2.81 -29.96 -7.64
CA GLU A 7 -1.64 -29.40 -6.92
C GLU A 7 -1.38 -27.92 -7.24
N ASP A 8 -1.54 -27.54 -8.52
CA ASP A 8 -1.38 -26.16 -8.98
C ASP A 8 -2.50 -25.26 -8.44
N ASP A 9 -3.73 -25.75 -8.43
CA ASP A 9 -4.87 -25.03 -7.84
C ASP A 9 -4.68 -24.82 -6.33
N ARG A 10 -4.08 -25.80 -5.63
CA ARG A 10 -3.81 -25.72 -4.18
C ARG A 10 -2.70 -24.72 -3.86
N GLN A 11 -1.61 -24.68 -4.64
CA GLN A 11 -0.56 -23.66 -4.45
C GLN A 11 -1.08 -22.25 -4.70
N ARG A 12 -1.89 -22.06 -5.75
CA ARG A 12 -2.52 -20.77 -6.05
C ARG A 12 -3.48 -20.33 -4.95
N ALA A 13 -4.31 -21.25 -4.45
CA ALA A 13 -5.24 -20.98 -3.36
C ALA A 13 -4.54 -20.59 -2.05
N ILE A 14 -3.40 -21.22 -1.72
CA ILE A 14 -2.60 -20.85 -0.53
C ILE A 14 -2.00 -19.45 -0.71
N TRP A 15 -1.49 -19.15 -1.90
CA TRP A 15 -0.90 -17.84 -2.22
C TRP A 15 -1.95 -16.71 -2.17
N ASP A 16 -3.12 -16.95 -2.73
CA ASP A 16 -4.24 -16.00 -2.70
C ASP A 16 -4.83 -15.86 -1.28
N GLY A 17 -4.92 -16.96 -0.52
CA GLY A 17 -5.33 -16.95 0.89
C GLY A 17 -4.40 -16.13 1.79
N ASN A 18 -3.08 -16.25 1.59
CA ASN A 18 -2.10 -15.45 2.35
C ASN A 18 -2.21 -13.95 2.06
N ARG A 19 -2.55 -13.56 0.82
CA ARG A 19 -2.81 -12.16 0.46
C ARG A 19 -4.08 -11.63 1.09
N SER A 20 -5.13 -12.44 1.17
CA SER A 20 -6.38 -12.07 1.84
C SER A 20 -6.21 -11.90 3.35
N VAL A 21 -5.41 -12.73 4.02
CA VAL A 21 -5.09 -12.56 5.45
C VAL A 21 -4.29 -11.29 5.70
N LEU A 22 -3.24 -11.02 4.90
CA LEU A 22 -2.46 -9.79 5.03
C LEU A 22 -3.31 -8.54 4.77
N LEU A 23 -4.21 -8.59 3.78
CA LEU A 23 -5.17 -7.52 3.54
C LEU A 23 -6.10 -7.34 4.74
N LEU A 24 -6.68 -8.43 5.28
CA LEU A 24 -7.57 -8.36 6.44
C LEU A 24 -6.84 -7.76 7.64
N LEU A 25 -5.63 -8.22 7.96
CA LEU A 25 -4.83 -7.67 9.06
C LEU A 25 -4.49 -6.19 8.83
N THR A 26 -4.12 -5.82 7.60
CA THR A 26 -3.87 -4.42 7.22
C THR A 26 -5.13 -3.58 7.37
N THR A 27 -6.27 -4.05 6.88
CA THR A 27 -7.56 -3.38 6.97
C THR A 27 -8.01 -3.26 8.42
N LEU A 28 -7.89 -4.30 9.23
CA LEU A 28 -8.22 -4.26 10.66
C LEU A 28 -7.31 -3.29 11.42
N PHE A 29 -6.01 -3.29 11.14
CA PHE A 29 -5.06 -2.33 11.73
C PHE A 29 -5.39 -0.90 11.33
N LEU A 30 -5.67 -0.65 10.04
CA LEU A 30 -6.06 0.67 9.55
C LEU A 30 -7.42 1.09 10.11
N LEU A 31 -8.42 0.22 10.17
CA LEU A 31 -9.73 0.50 10.76
C LEU A 31 -9.63 0.78 12.26
N TRP A 32 -8.84 0.00 12.99
CA TRP A 32 -8.56 0.23 14.40
C TRP A 32 -7.88 1.59 14.62
N PHE A 33 -6.92 1.95 13.77
CA PHE A 33 -6.31 3.28 13.76
C PHE A 33 -7.36 4.40 13.59
N ILE A 34 -8.40 4.21 12.77
CA ILE A 34 -9.51 5.19 12.63
C ILE A 34 -10.25 5.38 13.95
N PHE A 35 -10.72 4.28 14.54
CA PHE A 35 -11.63 4.35 15.68
C PHE A 35 -10.94 4.94 16.90
N HIS A 36 -9.64 4.68 17.07
CA HIS A 36 -8.88 5.17 18.22
C HIS A 36 -8.19 6.52 17.99
N MET A 37 -7.70 6.82 16.79
CA MET A 37 -6.96 8.08 16.53
C MET A 37 -7.74 9.07 15.69
N GLY A 38 -8.47 8.61 14.69
CA GLY A 38 -9.28 9.48 13.83
C GLY A 38 -10.33 10.23 14.63
N ILE A 39 -11.19 9.52 15.35
CA ILE A 39 -12.36 10.10 16.04
C ILE A 39 -11.98 11.19 17.05
N PRO A 40 -10.99 11.02 17.95
CA PRO A 40 -10.58 12.09 18.87
C PRO A 40 -9.92 13.29 18.17
N LEU A 41 -9.26 13.07 17.02
CA LEU A 41 -8.56 14.12 16.27
C LEU A 41 -9.49 14.89 15.30
N LEU A 42 -10.61 14.30 14.87
CA LEU A 42 -11.68 14.99 14.12
C LEU A 42 -12.16 16.25 14.86
N ASN A 43 -12.12 16.24 16.19
CA ASN A 43 -12.58 17.33 17.04
C ASN A 43 -11.57 18.49 17.19
N LYS A 44 -10.33 18.36 16.68
CA LYS A 44 -9.27 19.38 16.85
C LYS A 44 -9.22 20.40 15.70
N SER A 45 -9.52 19.97 14.47
CA SER A 45 -9.52 20.83 13.28
C SER A 45 -10.21 20.10 12.12
N VAL A 46 -11.01 20.84 11.34
CA VAL A 46 -11.65 20.31 10.13
C VAL A 46 -10.61 19.80 9.12
N ALA A 47 -9.50 20.53 8.93
CA ALA A 47 -8.42 20.11 8.04
C ALA A 47 -7.76 18.82 8.50
N HIS A 48 -7.57 18.67 9.82
CA HIS A 48 -7.06 17.45 10.42
C HIS A 48 -8.00 16.27 10.20
N GLY A 49 -9.30 16.49 10.41
CA GLY A 49 -10.28 15.43 10.25
C GLY A 49 -10.41 14.95 8.81
N ILE A 50 -10.41 15.87 7.85
CA ILE A 50 -10.38 15.54 6.43
C ILE A 50 -9.10 14.79 6.08
N HIS A 51 -7.93 15.25 6.56
CA HIS A 51 -6.65 14.60 6.26
C HIS A 51 -6.64 13.13 6.68
N ILE A 52 -7.01 12.83 7.94
CA ILE A 52 -7.00 11.46 8.45
C ILE A 52 -8.02 10.59 7.70
N THR A 53 -9.22 11.11 7.45
CA THR A 53 -10.27 10.37 6.73
C THR A 53 -9.83 10.02 5.31
N VAL A 54 -9.26 10.99 4.59
CA VAL A 54 -8.84 10.79 3.21
C VAL A 54 -7.56 9.96 3.13
N ALA A 55 -6.60 10.15 4.03
CA ALA A 55 -5.39 9.33 4.12
C ALA A 55 -5.74 7.85 4.35
N LEU A 56 -6.77 7.59 5.16
CA LEU A 56 -7.30 6.26 5.36
C LEU A 56 -7.92 5.69 4.09
N ILE A 57 -8.87 6.40 3.47
CA ILE A 57 -9.53 5.93 2.24
C ILE A 57 -8.47 5.62 1.20
N PHE A 58 -7.46 6.47 1.09
CA PHE A 58 -6.30 6.26 0.25
C PHE A 58 -5.53 4.98 0.63
N ALA A 59 -5.15 4.80 1.90
CA ALA A 59 -4.44 3.61 2.39
C ALA A 59 -5.20 2.31 2.17
N LEU A 60 -6.50 2.27 2.48
CA LEU A 60 -7.36 1.11 2.25
C LEU A 60 -7.48 0.79 0.76
N THR A 61 -7.63 1.82 -0.08
CA THR A 61 -7.72 1.62 -1.52
C THR A 61 -6.40 1.13 -2.11
N CYS A 62 -5.26 1.64 -1.62
CA CYS A 62 -3.94 1.16 -1.99
C CYS A 62 -3.72 -0.29 -1.54
N ALA A 63 -4.10 -0.64 -0.31
CA ALA A 63 -4.03 -2.02 0.19
C ALA A 63 -4.89 -2.95 -0.68
N TRP A 64 -6.15 -2.59 -0.92
CA TRP A 64 -7.06 -3.33 -1.79
C TRP A 64 -6.45 -3.57 -3.18
N ASN A 65 -5.93 -2.51 -3.82
CA ASN A 65 -5.34 -2.59 -5.15
C ASN A 65 -4.00 -3.35 -5.18
N MET A 66 -3.26 -3.40 -4.07
CA MET A 66 -2.02 -4.15 -3.98
C MET A 66 -2.27 -5.65 -3.77
N PHE A 67 -3.24 -6.00 -2.93
CA PHE A 67 -3.49 -7.39 -2.56
C PHE A 67 -4.47 -8.11 -3.49
N HIS A 68 -5.31 -7.39 -4.23
CA HIS A 68 -6.20 -8.00 -5.20
C HIS A 68 -5.81 -7.71 -6.66
N THR A 69 -5.69 -8.79 -7.43
CA THR A 69 -5.35 -8.75 -8.85
C THR A 69 -6.58 -8.61 -9.76
N PRO A 70 -6.47 -7.87 -10.88
CA PRO A 70 -7.52 -7.72 -11.90
C PRO A 70 -7.91 -9.01 -12.67
N SER A 71 -7.41 -10.18 -12.26
CA SER A 71 -7.69 -11.47 -12.91
C SER A 71 -9.14 -11.97 -12.67
N HIS A 72 -9.83 -11.47 -11.65
CA HIS A 72 -11.18 -11.88 -11.23
C HIS A 72 -12.33 -11.43 -12.16
N GLY A 73 -12.05 -11.15 -13.44
CA GLY A 73 -13.07 -10.83 -14.45
C GLY A 73 -13.27 -9.34 -14.77
N LYS A 74 -14.17 -9.05 -15.72
CA LYS A 74 -14.37 -7.71 -16.30
C LYS A 74 -14.87 -6.68 -15.27
N GLY A 75 -15.79 -7.06 -14.39
CA GLY A 75 -16.30 -6.20 -13.32
C GLY A 75 -15.20 -5.80 -12.34
N TYR A 76 -14.41 -6.78 -11.91
CA TYR A 76 -13.29 -6.56 -10.99
C TYR A 76 -12.24 -5.60 -11.57
N ARG A 77 -11.91 -5.76 -12.86
CA ARG A 77 -11.02 -4.83 -13.57
C ARG A 77 -11.52 -3.39 -13.58
N LYS A 78 -12.84 -3.21 -13.78
CA LYS A 78 -13.46 -1.88 -13.75
C LYS A 78 -13.36 -1.28 -12.35
N ALA A 79 -13.67 -2.04 -11.30
CA ALA A 79 -13.58 -1.60 -9.91
C ALA A 79 -12.12 -1.25 -9.51
N HIS A 80 -11.15 -2.09 -9.87
CA HIS A 80 -9.73 -1.83 -9.63
C HIS A 80 -9.26 -0.54 -10.32
N ARG A 81 -9.71 -0.29 -11.56
CA ARG A 81 -9.40 0.96 -12.27
C ARG A 81 -10.03 2.17 -11.57
N VAL A 82 -11.33 2.13 -11.28
CA VAL A 82 -12.04 3.25 -10.65
C VAL A 82 -11.45 3.57 -9.28
N SER A 83 -11.25 2.55 -8.44
CA SER A 83 -10.63 2.71 -7.12
C SER A 83 -9.21 3.27 -7.23
N GLY A 84 -8.40 2.83 -8.19
CA GLY A 84 -7.09 3.42 -8.46
C GLY A 84 -7.15 4.92 -8.75
N TRP A 85 -8.15 5.39 -9.50
CA TRP A 85 -8.33 6.83 -9.77
C TRP A 85 -8.78 7.59 -8.52
N CYS A 86 -9.72 7.04 -7.76
CA CYS A 86 -10.15 7.60 -6.48
C CYS A 86 -8.97 7.71 -5.50
N ALA A 87 -8.08 6.70 -5.47
CA ALA A 87 -6.87 6.73 -4.65
C ALA A 87 -5.94 7.88 -5.05
N MET A 88 -5.71 8.10 -6.35
CA MET A 88 -4.90 9.23 -6.80
C MET A 88 -5.48 10.58 -6.36
N MET A 89 -6.81 10.75 -6.47
CA MET A 89 -7.49 11.96 -6.01
C MET A 89 -7.40 12.13 -4.49
N ALA A 90 -7.65 11.06 -3.73
CA ALA A 90 -7.53 11.04 -2.27
C ALA A 90 -6.11 11.37 -1.83
N GLY A 91 -5.09 10.85 -2.53
CA GLY A 91 -3.70 11.19 -2.32
C GLY A 91 -3.41 12.69 -2.44
N THR A 92 -3.91 13.33 -3.49
CA THR A 92 -3.78 14.78 -3.68
C THR A 92 -4.46 15.57 -2.56
N VAL A 93 -5.68 15.19 -2.16
CA VAL A 93 -6.39 15.85 -1.05
C VAL A 93 -5.65 15.66 0.27
N THR A 94 -5.10 14.47 0.50
CA THR A 94 -4.26 14.16 1.68
C THR A 94 -3.03 15.05 1.71
N LEU A 95 -2.37 15.28 0.57
CA LEU A 95 -1.23 16.18 0.48
C LEU A 95 -1.61 17.61 0.90
N PHE A 96 -2.65 18.20 0.29
CA PHE A 96 -3.04 19.58 0.57
C PHE A 96 -3.42 19.78 2.03
N THR A 97 -4.25 18.87 2.57
CA THR A 97 -4.64 18.91 3.98
C THR A 97 -3.45 18.69 4.92
N GLY A 98 -2.47 17.87 4.52
CA GLY A 98 -1.23 17.66 5.27
C GLY A 98 -0.35 18.91 5.34
N VAL A 99 -0.21 19.63 4.22
CA VAL A 99 0.48 20.93 4.20
C VAL A 99 -0.25 21.93 5.09
N THR A 100 -1.59 21.99 5.02
CA THR A 100 -2.37 22.87 5.90
C THR A 100 -2.14 22.55 7.38
N ILE A 101 -2.12 21.28 7.78
CA ILE A 101 -1.83 20.87 9.16
C ILE A 101 -0.41 21.27 9.55
N LEU A 102 0.57 21.07 8.67
CA LEU A 102 1.96 21.41 8.94
C LEU A 102 2.13 22.91 9.19
N VAL A 103 1.42 23.75 8.43
CA VAL A 103 1.42 25.21 8.61
C VAL A 103 0.66 25.63 9.88
N GLN A 104 -0.54 25.10 10.10
CA GLN A 104 -1.39 25.47 11.24
C GLN A 104 -0.82 25.02 12.60
N PHE A 105 -0.16 23.87 12.63
CA PHE A 105 0.36 23.26 13.85
C PHE A 105 1.90 23.21 13.85
N ALA A 106 2.53 24.09 13.08
CA ALA A 106 3.99 24.15 12.98
C ALA A 106 4.63 24.23 14.36
N ASP A 107 4.18 25.11 15.25
CA ASP A 107 4.90 25.33 16.52
C ASP A 107 4.68 24.22 17.56
N VAL A 108 3.62 23.41 17.39
CA VAL A 108 3.20 22.39 18.37
C VAL A 108 3.69 20.99 17.99
N LEU A 109 3.96 20.73 16.71
CA LEU A 109 4.40 19.40 16.26
C LEU A 109 5.86 19.13 16.65
N PRO A 110 6.17 17.96 17.25
CA PRO A 110 7.54 17.53 17.47
C PRO A 110 8.34 17.54 16.16
N ARG A 111 9.62 17.96 16.22
CA ARG A 111 10.49 18.08 15.05
C ARG A 111 10.57 16.78 14.24
N ALA A 112 10.64 15.63 14.90
CA ALA A 112 10.68 14.32 14.25
C ALA A 112 9.42 14.07 13.40
N ASN A 113 8.24 14.40 13.91
CA ASN A 113 6.98 14.23 13.20
C ASN A 113 6.92 15.13 11.95
N LYS A 114 7.40 16.38 12.05
CA LYS A 114 7.50 17.28 10.88
C LYS A 114 8.37 16.70 9.79
N ILE A 115 9.56 16.21 10.15
CA ILE A 115 10.51 15.61 9.21
C ILE A 115 9.87 14.41 8.51
N VAL A 116 9.24 13.52 9.27
CA VAL A 116 8.54 12.36 8.70
C VAL A 116 7.41 12.80 7.77
N PHE A 117 6.53 13.71 8.20
CA PHE A 117 5.44 14.23 7.36
C PHE A 117 5.96 14.78 6.02
N CYS A 118 7.04 15.56 6.06
CA CYS A 118 7.65 16.11 4.85
C CYS A 118 8.21 14.98 3.97
N ILE A 119 9.01 14.07 4.52
CA ILE A 119 9.62 12.97 3.75
C ILE A 119 8.54 12.09 3.12
N THR A 120 7.55 11.63 3.90
CA THR A 120 6.54 10.70 3.42
C THR A 120 5.57 11.36 2.45
N GLY A 121 5.26 12.64 2.65
CA GLY A 121 4.48 13.46 1.71
C GLY A 121 5.22 13.68 0.39
N THR A 122 6.51 14.01 0.43
CA THR A 122 7.34 14.15 -0.79
C THR A 122 7.46 12.82 -1.53
N LEU A 123 7.73 11.71 -0.83
CA LEU A 123 7.75 10.38 -1.43
C LEU A 123 6.40 10.03 -2.07
N GLN A 124 5.29 10.36 -1.40
CA GLN A 124 3.95 10.11 -1.95
C GLN A 124 3.76 10.81 -3.30
N ILE A 125 4.12 12.09 -3.40
CA ILE A 125 4.04 12.85 -4.67
C ILE A 125 4.88 12.17 -5.75
N ILE A 126 6.16 11.91 -5.45
CA ILE A 126 7.10 11.34 -6.42
C ILE A 126 6.59 9.98 -6.92
N LEU A 127 6.14 9.11 -6.02
CA LEU A 127 5.68 7.77 -6.36
C LEU A 127 4.33 7.77 -7.08
N GLN A 128 3.43 8.69 -6.74
CA GLN A 128 2.17 8.89 -7.47
C GLN A 128 2.42 9.36 -8.91
N LEU A 129 3.28 10.37 -9.09
CA LEU A 129 3.64 10.87 -10.42
C LEU A 129 4.40 9.82 -11.23
N ALA A 130 5.36 9.11 -10.61
CA ALA A 130 6.07 8.01 -11.24
C ALA A 130 5.10 6.89 -11.65
N GLY A 131 4.17 6.53 -10.77
CA GLY A 131 3.12 5.54 -11.05
C GLY A 131 2.25 5.93 -12.24
N LEU A 132 1.82 7.19 -12.32
CA LEU A 132 1.07 7.73 -13.46
C LEU A 132 1.89 7.71 -14.74
N TYR A 133 3.15 8.15 -14.68
CA TYR A 133 4.05 8.15 -15.83
C TYR A 133 4.30 6.73 -16.36
N MET A 134 4.57 5.77 -15.47
CA MET A 134 4.80 4.37 -15.83
C MET A 134 3.60 3.72 -16.52
N ILE A 135 2.37 4.02 -16.08
CA ILE A 135 1.16 3.42 -16.68
C ILE A 135 0.70 4.17 -17.94
N ARG A 136 0.82 5.50 -17.99
CA ARG A 136 0.31 6.31 -19.11
C ARG A 136 1.30 6.45 -20.25
N ILE A 137 2.56 6.69 -19.94
CA ILE A 137 3.60 6.99 -20.93
C ILE A 137 4.37 5.72 -21.27
N LEU A 138 4.97 5.07 -20.27
CA LEU A 138 5.80 3.88 -20.53
C LEU A 138 4.97 2.62 -20.81
N ARG A 139 3.69 2.60 -20.41
CA ARG A 139 2.80 1.43 -20.47
C ARG A 139 3.42 0.18 -19.83
N LYS A 140 4.18 0.36 -18.74
CA LYS A 140 4.85 -0.70 -17.98
C LYS A 140 4.12 -0.96 -16.65
N PRO A 141 3.12 -1.87 -16.63
CA PRO A 141 2.34 -2.14 -15.42
C PRO A 141 3.16 -2.77 -14.29
N SER A 142 4.24 -3.50 -14.60
CA SER A 142 5.14 -4.07 -13.60
C SER A 142 5.86 -2.99 -12.79
N LEU A 143 6.37 -1.95 -13.46
CA LEU A 143 7.01 -0.81 -12.80
C LEU A 143 6.00 0.00 -11.98
N HIS A 144 4.80 0.23 -12.54
CA HIS A 144 3.71 0.88 -11.81
C HIS A 144 3.39 0.12 -10.51
N ARG A 145 3.27 -1.21 -10.56
CA ARG A 145 3.02 -2.03 -9.37
C ARG A 145 4.14 -1.89 -8.33
N LYS A 146 5.41 -1.92 -8.75
CA LYS A 146 6.55 -1.72 -7.84
C LYS A 146 6.48 -0.35 -7.16
N ALA A 147 6.22 0.72 -7.90
CA ALA A 147 6.08 2.06 -7.35
C ALA A 147 4.92 2.17 -6.34
N MET A 148 3.77 1.57 -6.64
CA MET A 148 2.63 1.56 -5.72
C MET A 148 2.90 0.73 -4.45
N THR A 149 3.63 -0.39 -4.57
CA THR A 149 4.09 -1.18 -3.40
C THR A 149 4.99 -0.34 -2.51
N VAL A 150 5.99 0.36 -3.07
CA VAL A 150 6.87 1.25 -2.29
C VAL A 150 6.03 2.31 -1.58
N MET A 151 5.14 2.98 -2.32
CA MET A 151 4.28 4.04 -1.77
C MET A 151 3.41 3.56 -0.61
N PHE A 152 2.82 2.36 -0.73
CA PHE A 152 2.03 1.78 0.34
C PHE A 152 2.84 1.61 1.63
N TYR A 153 4.03 0.99 1.56
CA TYR A 153 4.82 0.75 2.75
C TYR A 153 5.42 2.04 3.33
N THR A 154 6.00 2.91 2.51
CA THR A 154 6.77 4.07 3.00
C THR A 154 5.91 5.29 3.30
N SER A 155 4.85 5.53 2.52
CA SER A 155 4.02 6.73 2.64
C SER A 155 2.67 6.48 3.32
N LEU A 156 2.26 5.22 3.57
CA LEU A 156 0.97 4.90 4.21
C LEU A 156 1.14 4.06 5.46
N LEU A 157 1.77 2.89 5.36
CA LEU A 157 1.92 2.00 6.50
C LEU A 157 2.86 2.58 7.56
N MET A 158 4.05 3.05 7.17
CA MET A 158 5.02 3.59 8.14
C MET A 158 4.52 4.84 8.89
N PRO A 159 3.88 5.83 8.24
CA PRO A 159 3.25 6.92 9.00
C PRO A 159 2.25 6.43 10.05
N ALA A 160 1.44 5.41 9.75
CA ALA A 160 0.52 4.83 10.72
C ALA A 160 1.28 4.11 11.87
N VAL A 161 2.33 3.36 11.55
CA VAL A 161 3.20 2.69 12.54
C VAL A 161 3.96 3.70 13.41
N ASN A 162 4.37 4.84 12.87
CA ASN A 162 5.07 5.90 13.62
C ASN A 162 4.19 6.52 14.70
N ARG A 163 2.87 6.41 14.56
CA ARG A 163 1.90 6.86 15.56
C ARG A 163 1.61 5.81 16.62
N PHE A 164 2.02 4.56 16.43
CA PHE A 164 1.72 3.48 17.36
C PHE A 164 2.16 3.76 18.82
N PRO A 165 3.33 4.37 19.11
CA PRO A 165 3.70 4.66 20.49
C PRO A 165 2.83 5.74 21.14
N ASP A 166 2.49 6.79 20.39
CA ASP A 166 1.53 7.81 20.83
C ASP A 166 0.18 7.14 21.21
N MET A 167 -0.18 6.05 20.52
CA MET A 167 -1.45 5.33 20.72
C MET A 167 -1.49 4.46 21.98
N ILE A 168 -0.35 3.90 22.41
CA ILE A 168 -0.29 3.05 23.62
C ILE A 168 0.20 3.83 24.85
N GLY A 169 0.27 5.15 24.77
CA GLY A 169 0.77 6.01 25.85
C GLY A 169 2.27 5.85 26.11
N TRP A 170 3.04 5.40 25.11
CA TRP A 170 4.48 5.23 25.26
C TRP A 170 5.20 6.55 25.01
N GLU A 171 5.12 7.43 26.01
CA GLU A 171 5.64 8.81 25.97
C GLU A 171 7.16 8.90 25.68
N HIS A 172 7.91 7.83 25.94
CA HIS A 172 9.37 7.77 25.75
C HIS A 172 9.83 7.23 24.39
N ALA A 173 8.93 6.68 23.57
CA ALA A 173 9.31 6.17 22.25
C ALA A 173 9.84 7.27 21.32
N GLY A 174 9.31 8.49 21.48
CA GLY A 174 9.89 9.74 20.99
C GLY A 174 10.37 9.73 19.55
N SER A 175 11.50 10.41 19.33
CA SER A 175 12.17 10.50 18.02
C SER A 175 12.84 9.18 17.61
N ALA A 176 13.29 8.36 18.57
CA ALA A 176 14.00 7.11 18.31
C ALA A 176 13.12 6.09 17.59
N TRP A 177 11.85 5.93 18.02
CA TRP A 177 10.88 5.09 17.31
C TRP A 177 10.68 5.60 15.89
N THR A 178 10.33 6.88 15.77
CA THR A 178 10.03 7.55 14.50
C THR A 178 11.17 7.40 13.48
N PHE A 179 12.43 7.50 13.89
CA PHE A 179 13.57 7.30 13.00
C PHE A 179 13.90 5.82 12.76
N GLY A 180 13.68 4.94 13.75
CA GLY A 180 13.96 3.50 13.64
C GLY A 180 12.99 2.77 12.70
N THR A 181 11.72 3.20 12.65
CA THR A 181 10.67 2.60 11.80
C THR A 181 10.69 3.08 10.35
N MET A 182 11.25 4.26 10.06
CA MET A 182 11.30 4.78 8.68
C MET A 182 12.08 3.85 7.72
N PRO A 183 13.28 3.35 8.05
CA PRO A 183 13.97 2.34 7.24
C PRO A 183 13.19 1.04 7.08
N LEU A 184 12.39 0.65 8.09
CA LEU A 184 11.59 -0.58 8.04
C LEU A 184 10.59 -0.56 6.88
N GLY A 185 10.01 0.60 6.55
CA GLY A 185 9.14 0.73 5.38
C GLY A 185 9.83 0.39 4.07
N ALA A 186 11.08 0.84 3.88
CA ALA A 186 11.86 0.53 2.70
C ALA A 186 12.24 -0.96 2.64
N VAL A 187 12.59 -1.55 3.79
CA VAL A 187 12.89 -2.99 3.90
C VAL A 187 11.66 -3.84 3.57
N LEU A 188 10.50 -3.50 4.13
CA LEU A 188 9.24 -4.19 3.85
C LEU A 188 8.83 -4.05 2.38
N ALA A 189 8.99 -2.86 1.79
CA ALA A 189 8.75 -2.65 0.37
C ALA A 189 9.66 -3.52 -0.50
N PHE A 190 10.95 -3.60 -0.16
CA PHE A 190 11.91 -4.44 -0.86
C PHE A 190 11.52 -5.92 -0.84
N PHE A 191 11.24 -6.47 0.34
CA PHE A 191 10.78 -7.86 0.47
C PHE A 191 9.47 -8.10 -0.27
N ALA A 192 8.50 -7.20 -0.17
CA ALA A 192 7.23 -7.31 -0.88
C ALA A 192 7.44 -7.35 -2.41
N ILE A 193 8.35 -6.53 -2.94
CA ILE A 193 8.72 -6.56 -4.37
C ILE A 193 9.40 -7.88 -4.72
N LEU A 194 10.36 -8.36 -3.92
CA LEU A 194 11.02 -9.64 -4.16
C LEU A 194 10.01 -10.79 -4.23
N PHE A 195 9.09 -10.87 -3.26
CA PHE A 195 8.04 -11.88 -3.27
C PHE A 195 7.12 -11.77 -4.49
N GLN A 196 6.80 -10.56 -4.94
CA GLN A 196 6.02 -10.36 -6.17
C GLN A 196 6.77 -10.86 -7.42
N GLU A 197 8.08 -10.62 -7.53
CA GLU A 197 8.86 -11.06 -8.69
C GLU A 197 9.08 -12.58 -8.68
N MET A 198 9.34 -13.18 -7.52
CA MET A 198 9.45 -14.64 -7.38
C MET A 198 8.15 -15.34 -7.81
N ALA A 199 6.99 -14.80 -7.41
CA ALA A 199 5.69 -15.35 -7.80
C ALA A 199 5.47 -15.28 -9.31
N LEU A 200 5.78 -14.14 -9.95
CA LEU A 200 5.66 -14.01 -11.41
C LEU A 200 6.58 -14.98 -12.16
N HIS A 201 7.81 -15.17 -11.68
CA HIS A 201 8.74 -16.11 -12.30
C HIS A 201 8.25 -17.56 -12.18
N ALA A 202 7.66 -17.95 -11.04
CA ALA A 202 7.06 -19.27 -10.87
C ALA A 202 5.92 -19.51 -11.86
N GLU A 203 4.99 -18.54 -11.99
CA GLU A 203 3.87 -18.62 -12.94
C GLU A 203 4.36 -18.74 -14.41
N SER A 204 5.41 -18.01 -14.79
CA SER A 204 5.96 -18.09 -16.15
C SER A 204 6.58 -19.44 -16.50
N LYS A 205 7.21 -20.12 -15.52
CA LYS A 205 7.81 -21.44 -15.73
C LYS A 205 6.73 -22.51 -15.89
N GLN A 206 5.64 -22.41 -15.14
CA GLN A 206 4.50 -23.31 -15.28
C GLN A 206 3.82 -23.19 -16.65
N ALA A 207 3.58 -21.96 -17.12
CA ALA A 207 2.97 -21.73 -18.43
C ALA A 207 3.85 -22.20 -19.61
N GLY A 208 5.18 -22.06 -19.50
CA GLY A 208 6.10 -22.54 -20.54
C GLY A 208 6.15 -24.06 -20.66
N ASN A 209 5.96 -24.79 -19.54
CA ASN A 209 5.97 -26.26 -19.54
C ASN A 209 4.67 -26.86 -20.07
N SER A 210 3.52 -26.19 -19.92
CA SER A 210 2.25 -26.68 -20.48
C SER A 210 2.20 -26.63 -22.01
N ASP A 211 2.85 -25.65 -22.62
CA ASP A 211 2.86 -25.49 -24.08
C ASP A 211 3.84 -26.46 -24.78
N ALA A 212 4.88 -26.92 -24.07
CA ALA A 212 5.84 -27.90 -24.60
C ALA A 212 5.30 -29.34 -24.62
N GLY A 213 4.28 -29.65 -23.81
CA GLY A 213 3.68 -30.99 -23.74
C GLY A 213 2.57 -31.24 -24.76
N SER A 214 2.10 -30.22 -25.50
CA SER A 214 1.02 -30.37 -26.48
C SER A 214 1.49 -30.59 -27.92
N SER A 215 2.81 -30.73 -28.16
CA SER A 215 3.37 -30.93 -29.50
C SER A 215 3.84 -32.35 -29.80
N GLU A 216 3.66 -33.31 -28.88
CA GLU A 216 4.10 -34.71 -29.05
C GLU A 216 2.98 -35.69 -29.48
N ASP A 217 1.79 -35.19 -29.85
CA ASP A 217 0.73 -36.00 -30.46
C ASP A 217 0.41 -35.49 -31.88
N ALA A 218 1.29 -35.78 -32.84
CA ALA A 218 1.03 -35.70 -34.28
C ALA A 218 1.69 -36.87 -35.01
#